data_AF-G2RG31-F1
#
_entry.id   AF-G2RG31-F1
#
_cell.length_a   1.000
_cell.length_b   1.000
_cell.length_c   1.000
_cell.angle_alpha   90.00
_cell.angle_beta   90.00
_cell.angle_gamma   90.00
#
_symmetry.space_group_name_H-M   'P 1'
#
loop_
_entity.id
_entity.type
_entity.pdbx_description
1 polymer ?
#
loop_
_entity_poly.entity_id
_entity_poly.type
_entity_poly.pdbx_seq_one_letter_code
_entity_poly.pdbx_strand_id
1 'polypeptide(L)' 'KEYLKYVKTVLNILNKVYVYISVEKSFIAYLSVRLLSYIVNGEGVAKIDNRITIFKKLKFPNTLETLEQYLGIAG' A
#
# COMPACT_ATOMS: atom_id res chain seq x y z
N LYS A 1 -22.10 8.50 0.34
CA LYS A 1 -23.06 7.47 0.84
C LYS A 1 -22.84 6.11 0.20
N GLU A 2 -22.51 6.02 -1.09
CA GLU A 2 -22.28 4.74 -1.78
C GLU A 2 -21.13 3.89 -1.19
N TYR A 3 -20.04 4.52 -0.74
CA TYR A 3 -18.90 3.80 -0.16
C TYR A 3 -19.25 2.91 1.04
N LEU A 4 -20.27 3.28 1.84
CA LEU A 4 -20.70 2.49 2.99
C LEU A 4 -21.26 1.13 2.57
N LYS A 5 -21.91 1.06 1.39
CA LYS A 5 -22.39 -0.20 0.81
C LYS A 5 -21.20 -1.12 0.50
N TYR A 6 -20.14 -0.59 -0.11
CA TYR A 6 -18.95 -1.37 -0.42
C TYR A 6 -18.22 -1.84 0.84
N VAL A 7 -18.04 -0.96 1.83
CA VAL A 7 -17.44 -1.32 3.13
C VAL A 7 -18.23 -2.45 3.79
N LYS A 8 -19.56 -2.35 3.86
CA LYS A 8 -20.42 -3.40 4.43
C LYS A 8 -20.28 -4.72 3.69
N THR A 9 -20.23 -4.71 2.37
CA THR A 9 -20.03 -5.92 1.55
C THR A 9 -18.69 -6.57 1.85
N VAL A 10 -17.60 -5.81 1.91
CA VAL A 10 -16.26 -6.33 2.22
C VAL A 10 -16.22 -6.94 3.61
N LEU A 11 -16.74 -6.24 4.63
CA LEU A 11 -16.80 -6.75 6.00
C LEU A 11 -17.61 -8.05 6.11
N ASN A 12 -18.73 -8.15 5.38
CA ASN A 12 -19.53 -9.38 5.33
C ASN A 12 -18.75 -10.55 4.71
N ILE A 13 -17.95 -10.31 3.67
CA ILE A 13 -17.10 -11.35 3.05
C ILE A 13 -16.03 -11.81 4.04
N LEU A 14 -15.32 -10.88 4.68
CA LEU A 14 -14.29 -11.20 5.68
C LEU A 14 -14.86 -12.00 6.84
N ASN A 15 -16.06 -11.63 7.32
CA ASN A 15 -16.74 -12.35 8.40
C ASN A 15 -17.12 -13.78 8.00
N LYS A 16 -17.54 -14.02 6.75
CA LYS A 16 -17.85 -15.38 6.24
C LYS A 16 -16.64 -16.31 6.23
N VAL A 17 -15.43 -15.76 6.10
CA VAL A 17 -14.17 -16.52 6.09
C VAL A 17 -13.40 -16.42 7.41
N TYR A 18 -14.03 -15.92 8.48
CA TYR A 18 -13.44 -15.76 9.81
C TYR A 18 -12.15 -14.91 9.84
N VAL A 19 -12.06 -13.92 8.97
CA VAL A 19 -10.97 -12.94 8.96
C VAL A 19 -11.39 -11.70 9.74
N TYR A 20 -10.64 -11.39 10.79
CA TYR A 20 -10.88 -10.23 11.64
C TYR A 20 -9.85 -9.12 11.35
N ILE A 21 -10.34 -7.89 11.21
CA ILE A 21 -9.49 -6.70 11.00
C ILE A 21 -9.40 -5.89 12.30
N SER A 22 -8.23 -5.30 12.54
CA SER A 22 -8.02 -4.38 13.66
C SER A 22 -8.65 -3.03 13.34
N VAL A 23 -9.66 -2.62 14.12
CA VAL A 23 -10.31 -1.30 13.95
C VAL A 23 -9.30 -0.17 14.06
N GLU A 24 -8.37 -0.24 15.02
CA GLU A 24 -7.32 0.76 15.24
C GLU A 24 -6.38 0.96 14.05
N LYS A 25 -6.23 -0.05 13.18
CA LYS A 25 -5.34 0.01 12.01
C LYS A 25 -6.12 0.24 10.70
N SER A 26 -7.44 0.38 10.78
CA SER A 26 -8.31 0.47 9.62
C SER A 26 -8.57 1.93 9.26
N PHE A 27 -8.38 2.28 7.99
CA PHE A 27 -8.67 3.61 7.46
C PHE A 27 -9.91 3.56 6.56
N ILE A 28 -11.05 4.03 7.05
CA ILE A 28 -12.33 4.02 6.33
C ILE A 28 -12.78 5.44 6.05
N ALA A 29 -13.15 5.72 4.80
CA ALA A 29 -13.70 7.01 4.35
C ALA A 29 -12.78 8.24 4.50
N TYR A 30 -11.47 8.05 4.56
CA TYR A 30 -10.50 9.14 4.51
C TYR A 30 -10.35 9.67 3.09
N LEU A 31 -10.13 10.98 2.95
CA LEU A 31 -9.91 11.64 1.66
C LEU A 31 -8.55 11.29 1.03
N SER A 32 -7.60 10.85 1.86
CA SER A 32 -6.26 10.45 1.46
C SER A 32 -5.80 9.30 2.35
N VAL A 33 -5.28 8.24 1.75
CA VAL A 33 -4.82 7.04 2.46
C VAL A 33 -3.45 6.60 1.96
N ARG A 34 -2.63 6.08 2.88
CA ARG A 34 -1.38 5.41 2.55
C ARG A 34 -1.67 3.94 2.22
N LEU A 35 -1.44 3.55 0.97
CA LEU A 35 -1.63 2.18 0.49
C LEU A 35 -0.37 1.70 -0.24
N LEU A 36 0.27 0.62 0.24
CA LEU A 36 1.42 -0.01 -0.40
C LEU A 36 2.58 0.97 -0.74
N SER A 37 2.88 1.90 0.18
CA SER A 37 3.88 2.98 -0.02
C SER A 37 3.51 4.03 -1.08
N TYR A 38 2.24 4.10 -1.45
CA TYR A 38 1.65 5.20 -2.20
C TYR A 38 0.67 5.99 -1.34
N ILE A 39 0.43 7.23 -1.72
CA ILE A 39 -0.72 8.02 -1.30
C ILE A 39 -1.77 7.90 -2.38
N VAL A 40 -3.00 7.54 -2.00
CA VAL A 40 -4.17 7.50 -2.87
C VAL A 40 -5.16 8.53 -2.36
N ASN A 41 -5.59 9.44 -3.22
CA ASN A 41 -6.56 10.48 -2.92
C ASN A 41 -7.51 10.71 -4.10
N GLY A 42 -8.36 11.73 -4.03
CA GLY A 42 -9.31 12.08 -5.10
C GLY A 42 -8.66 12.56 -6.41
N GLU A 43 -7.37 12.90 -6.39
CA GLU A 43 -6.62 13.41 -7.56
C GLU A 43 -5.87 12.28 -8.28
N GLY A 44 -5.50 11.21 -7.58
CA GLY A 44 -4.81 10.06 -8.16
C GLY A 44 -3.95 9.29 -7.15
N VAL A 45 -2.87 8.71 -7.66
CA VAL A 45 -1.94 7.87 -6.91
C VAL A 45 -0.53 8.45 -7.01
N ALA A 46 0.09 8.76 -5.87
CA ALA A 46 1.44 9.32 -5.80
C ALA A 46 2.38 8.43 -4.98
N LYS A 47 3.65 8.29 -5.40
CA LYS A 47 4.69 7.58 -4.63
C LYS A 47 5.04 8.40 -3.39
N ILE A 48 5.21 7.74 -2.24
CA ILE A 48 5.68 8.42 -1.01
C ILE A 48 7.19 8.59 -1.06
N ASP A 49 7.68 9.78 -0.73
CA ASP A 49 9.10 10.14 -0.70
C ASP A 49 9.96 9.21 0.16
N ASN A 50 9.37 8.60 1.19
CA ASN A 50 10.06 7.62 2.03
C ASN A 50 10.50 6.38 1.23
N ARG A 51 9.71 5.88 0.27
CA ARG A 51 10.12 4.76 -0.59
C ARG A 51 11.31 5.16 -1.47
N ILE A 52 11.27 6.36 -2.04
CA ILE A 52 12.36 6.93 -2.85
C ILE A 52 13.62 7.11 -1.99
N THR A 53 13.47 7.59 -0.76
CA THR A 53 14.57 7.83 0.17
C THR A 53 15.21 6.53 0.66
N ILE A 54 14.42 5.50 0.97
CA ILE A 54 14.93 4.16 1.32
C ILE A 54 15.70 3.57 0.13
N PHE A 55 15.16 3.69 -1.08
CA PHE A 55 15.82 3.21 -2.29
C PHE A 55 17.17 3.90 -2.54
N LYS A 56 17.24 5.24 -2.38
CA LYS A 56 18.49 6.00 -2.49
C LYS A 56 19.56 5.60 -1.46
N LYS A 57 19.15 5.03 -0.32
CA LYS A 57 20.06 4.56 0.74
C LYS A 57 20.55 3.12 0.52
N LEU A 58 20.01 2.39 -0.46
CA LEU A 58 20.51 1.05 -0.79
C LEU A 58 21.93 1.15 -1.33
N LYS A 59 22.83 0.31 -0.82
CA LYS A 59 24.19 0.20 -1.36
C LYS A 59 24.08 -0.30 -2.80
N PHE A 60 24.86 0.31 -3.69
CA PHE A 60 24.89 -0.13 -5.09
C PHE A 60 25.32 -1.61 -5.16
N PRO A 61 24.61 -2.46 -5.94
CA PRO A 61 24.92 -3.88 -6.06
C PRO A 61 26.34 -4.14 -6.56
N ASN A 62 26.96 -5.21 -6.08
CA ASN A 62 28.29 -5.65 -6.51
C ASN A 62 28.29 -7.06 -7.12
N THR A 63 27.13 -7.70 -7.26
CA THR A 63 26.94 -8.98 -7.96
C THR A 63 25.80 -8.86 -8.97
N LEU A 64 25.77 -9.73 -9.99
CA LEU A 64 24.69 -9.76 -10.98
C LEU A 64 23.33 -10.04 -10.34
N GLU A 65 23.26 -11.03 -9.43
CA GLU A 65 22.05 -11.39 -8.71
C GLU A 65 21.48 -10.20 -7.91
N THR A 66 22.34 -9.48 -7.19
CA THR A 66 21.90 -8.31 -6.42
C THR A 66 21.51 -7.13 -7.32
N LEU A 67 22.09 -7.04 -8.52
CA LEU A 67 21.70 -6.04 -9.53
C LEU A 67 20.33 -6.35 -10.12
N GLU A 68 20.05 -7.60 -10.45
CA GLU A 68 18.73 -8.03 -10.94
C GLU A 68 17.63 -7.74 -9.91
N GLN A 69 17.88 -8.09 -8.64
CA GLN A 69 16.97 -7.78 -7.53
C GLN A 69 16.77 -6.26 -7.37
N TYR A 70 17.85 -5.48 -7.45
CA TYR A 70 17.79 -4.02 -7.36
C TYR A 70 16.96 -3.41 -8.49
N LEU A 71 17.15 -3.86 -9.73
CA LEU A 71 16.37 -3.42 -10.89
C LEU A 71 14.89 -3.81 -10.76
N GLY A 72 14.60 -5.02 -10.24
CA GLY A 72 13.22 -5.46 -9.98
C GLY A 72 12.49 -4.63 -8.92
N ILE A 73 13.21 -4.05 -7.96
CA ILE A 73 12.64 -3.14 -6.95
C ILE A 73 12.45 -1.72 -7.52
N ALA A 74 13.32 -1.32 -8.46
CA ALA A 74 13.36 0.01 -9.06
C ALA A 74 12.28 0.23 -10.14
N GLY A 75 11.97 -0.81 -10.92
CA GLY A 75 10.88 -0.83 -11.91
C GLY A 75 9.51 -0.60 -11.28
#